data_AF-A0A1M7UUY3-F1
#
_entry.id   AF-A0A1M7UUY3-F1
#
_cell.length_a   1.000
_cell.length_b   1.000
_cell.length_c   1.000
_cell.angle_alpha   90.00
_cell.angle_beta   90.00
_cell.angle_gamma   90.00
#
_symmetry.space_group_name_H-M   'P 1'
#
loop_
_entity.id
_entity.type
_entity.pdbx_description
1 polymer ?
#
loop_
_entity_poly.entity_id
_entity_poly.type
_entity_poly.pdbx_seq_one_letter_code
_entity_poly.pdbx_strand_id
1 'polypeptide(L)'
;MKMNLAELEALVVEQGRRLALAESDITALKANQGFRKVTPLAASVAAEPEGARITLSIERAKIALPNEDELRKLLDVVFGTYPTLRPWTHGSSYAFQDEQNFTRQFSAAFGYVSSQGRADEIDMKHSVSWWADQASDWLRHRGDRTDIGGAAFLAACVAAGDVAFQRSDQFGNVWAVGLASWEGRKATEAWRNVLCGELRRPVPGIHKAPERSSLSVRR
;
A
#
# COMPACT_ATOMS: atom_id res chain seq x y z
N MET A 1 25.68 34.60 12.19
CA MET A 1 24.76 35.72 11.92
C MET A 1 23.95 35.95 13.18
N LYS A 2 24.18 37.04 13.92
CA LYS A 2 23.45 37.34 15.16
C LYS A 2 22.32 38.30 14.79
N MET A 3 21.06 37.84 14.87
CA MET A 3 19.91 38.74 14.77
C MET A 3 19.94 39.71 15.94
N ASN A 4 19.70 40.99 15.66
CA ASN A 4 19.57 41.98 16.71
C ASN A 4 18.19 41.87 17.38
N LEU A 5 18.03 42.48 18.56
CA LEU A 5 16.79 42.40 19.34
C LEU A 5 15.57 42.92 18.55
N ALA A 6 15.74 43.96 17.74
CA ALA A 6 14.67 44.55 16.94
C ALA A 6 14.18 43.61 15.81
N GLU A 7 15.10 42.86 15.18
CA GLU A 7 14.76 41.84 14.19
C GLU A 7 13.99 40.67 14.82
N LEU A 8 14.33 40.30 16.06
CA LEU A 8 13.63 39.25 16.79
C LEU A 8 12.21 39.69 17.16
N GLU A 9 12.03 40.93 17.63
CA GLU A 9 10.71 41.50 17.95
C GLU A 9 9.83 41.61 16.69
N ALA A 10 10.38 42.06 15.57
CA ALA A 10 9.67 42.12 14.30
C ALA A 10 9.21 40.73 13.83
N LEU A 11 10.06 39.71 13.97
CA LEU A 11 9.72 38.33 13.62
C LEU A 11 8.59 37.77 14.50
N VAL A 12 8.61 38.07 15.80
CA VAL A 12 7.55 37.62 16.73
C VAL A 12 6.22 38.28 16.39
N VAL A 13 6.22 39.58 16.08
CA VAL A 13 5.01 40.29 15.65
C VAL A 13 4.45 39.72 14.34
N GLU A 14 5.31 39.39 13.39
CA GLU A 14 4.90 38.79 12.13
C GLU A 14 4.35 37.36 12.32
N GLN A 15 4.98 36.55 13.17
CA GLN A 15 4.44 35.22 13.50
C GLN A 15 3.09 35.31 14.20
N GLY A 16 2.90 36.28 15.10
CA GLY A 16 1.62 36.54 15.75
C GLY A 16 0.51 36.88 14.75
N ARG A 17 0.82 37.71 13.74
CA ARG A 17 -0.13 38.03 12.65
C ARG A 17 -0.50 36.81 11.81
N ARG A 18 0.47 35.96 11.48
CA ARG A 18 0.23 34.73 10.71
C ARG A 18 -0.65 33.73 11.47
N LEU A 19 -0.46 33.60 12.79
CA LEU A 19 -1.29 32.73 13.63
C LEU A 19 -2.73 33.25 13.70
N ALA A 20 -2.93 34.55 13.94
CA ALA A 20 -4.26 35.15 13.98
C ALA A 20 -5.03 34.97 12.65
N LEU A 21 -4.33 35.10 11.51
CA LEU A 21 -4.93 34.86 10.19
C LEU A 21 -5.35 33.39 10.02
N ALA A 22 -4.47 32.44 10.39
CA ALA A 22 -4.78 31.02 10.29
C ALA A 22 -5.96 30.59 11.18
N GLU A 23 -6.08 31.16 12.39
CA GLU A 23 -7.21 30.91 13.30
C GLU A 23 -8.54 31.45 12.72
N SER A 24 -8.49 32.62 12.08
CA SER A 24 -9.64 33.17 11.34
C SER A 24 -10.08 32.25 10.19
N ASP A 25 -9.13 31.71 9.41
CA ASP A 25 -9.44 30.81 8.30
C ASP A 25 -10.04 29.47 8.78
N ILE A 26 -9.53 28.91 9.87
CA ILE A 26 -10.09 27.70 10.48
C ILE A 26 -11.53 27.97 10.94
N THR A 27 -11.80 29.14 11.50
CA THR A 27 -13.15 29.54 11.94
C THR A 27 -14.10 29.68 10.76
N ALA A 28 -13.65 30.31 9.66
CA ALA A 28 -14.43 30.44 8.43
C ALA A 28 -14.71 29.07 7.78
N LEU A 29 -13.73 28.16 7.75
CA LEU A 29 -13.91 26.80 7.23
C LEU A 29 -14.88 25.97 8.07
N LYS A 30 -14.82 26.09 9.40
CA LYS A 30 -15.78 25.43 10.30
C LYS A 30 -17.20 25.98 10.11
N ALA A 31 -17.36 27.28 9.88
CA ALA A 31 -18.66 27.88 9.57
C ALA A 31 -19.22 27.41 8.20
N ASN A 32 -18.34 27.22 7.20
CA ASN A 32 -18.73 26.73 5.88
C ASN A 32 -18.87 25.20 5.78
N GLN A 33 -18.42 24.43 6.77
CA GLN A 33 -18.67 23.00 6.91
C GLN A 33 -20.10 22.67 7.39
N GLY A 34 -21.07 23.56 7.11
CA GLY A 34 -22.48 23.20 7.15
C GLY A 34 -22.69 21.93 6.33
N PHE A 35 -23.02 20.83 7.01
CA PHE A 35 -23.21 19.51 6.47
C PHE A 35 -23.99 19.58 5.15
N ARG A 36 -23.28 19.42 4.03
CA ARG A 36 -23.89 19.17 2.74
C ARG A 36 -24.55 17.81 2.90
N LYS A 37 -25.85 17.79 3.21
CA LYS A 37 -26.68 16.57 3.18
C LYS A 37 -26.42 15.96 1.81
N VAL A 38 -25.62 14.91 1.78
CA VAL A 38 -25.45 14.10 0.58
C VAL A 38 -26.82 13.48 0.38
N THR A 39 -27.59 14.01 -0.56
CA THR A 39 -28.81 13.36 -1.01
C THR A 39 -28.39 11.96 -1.48
N PRO A 40 -28.83 10.89 -0.81
CA PRO A 40 -28.45 9.55 -1.23
C PRO A 40 -28.95 9.37 -2.67
N LEU A 41 -28.01 9.13 -3.57
CA LEU A 41 -28.32 8.82 -4.96
C LEU A 41 -29.12 7.51 -4.92
N ALA A 42 -30.42 7.58 -5.24
CA ALA A 42 -31.30 6.42 -5.26
C ALA A 42 -30.82 5.47 -6.36
N ALA A 43 -29.96 4.51 -5.99
CA ALA A 43 -29.58 3.42 -6.85
C ALA A 43 -30.79 2.48 -6.99
N SER A 44 -31.45 2.55 -8.15
CA SER A 44 -32.41 1.54 -8.61
C SER A 44 -31.66 0.24 -8.88
N VAL A 45 -31.44 -0.55 -7.82
CA VAL A 45 -30.96 -1.93 -7.94
C VAL A 45 -32.18 -2.82 -8.08
N ALA A 46 -32.30 -3.48 -9.24
CA ALA A 46 -33.31 -4.50 -9.46
C ALA A 46 -33.22 -5.55 -8.35
N ALA A 47 -34.36 -5.83 -7.70
CA ALA A 47 -34.45 -6.74 -6.57
C ALA A 47 -34.11 -8.17 -7.01
N GLU A 48 -32.90 -8.62 -6.69
CA GLU A 48 -32.57 -10.04 -6.66
C GLU A 48 -33.29 -10.70 -5.47
N PRO A 49 -33.70 -11.98 -5.59
CA PRO A 49 -34.49 -12.67 -4.57
C PRO A 49 -33.79 -12.68 -3.20
N GLU A 50 -34.56 -12.35 -2.16
CA GLU A 50 -34.18 -12.22 -0.75
C GLU A 50 -33.53 -13.51 -0.19
N GLY A 51 -32.22 -13.61 -0.32
CA GLY A 51 -31.38 -14.43 0.56
C GLY A 51 -30.73 -13.53 1.62
N ALA A 52 -30.87 -13.85 2.90
CA ALA A 52 -30.19 -13.12 3.97
C ALA A 52 -28.66 -13.19 3.77
N ARG A 53 -28.05 -12.06 3.39
CA ARG A 53 -26.58 -11.93 3.31
C ARG A 53 -26.03 -11.75 4.72
N ILE A 54 -25.46 -12.81 5.29
CA ILE A 54 -24.77 -12.74 6.58
C ILE A 54 -23.34 -12.25 6.33
N THR A 55 -23.06 -10.99 6.69
CA THR A 55 -21.70 -10.46 6.71
C THR A 55 -20.98 -10.96 7.96
N LEU A 56 -20.12 -11.96 7.83
CA LEU A 56 -19.29 -12.44 8.94
C LEU A 56 -18.10 -11.49 9.13
N SER A 57 -17.99 -10.89 10.31
CA SER A 57 -16.79 -10.13 10.69
C SER A 57 -15.69 -11.11 11.07
N ILE A 58 -14.71 -11.30 10.18
CA ILE A 58 -13.58 -12.19 10.44
C ILE A 58 -12.63 -11.52 11.42
N GLU A 59 -12.38 -12.18 12.55
CA GLU A 59 -11.41 -11.71 13.53
C GLU A 59 -10.02 -11.70 12.90
N ARG A 60 -9.47 -10.49 12.72
CA ARG A 60 -8.13 -10.28 12.16
C ARG A 60 -7.08 -10.85 13.09
N ALA A 61 -6.00 -11.38 12.52
CA ALA A 61 -4.88 -11.89 13.28
C ALA A 61 -4.26 -10.75 14.12
N LYS A 62 -4.03 -11.02 15.42
CA LYS A 62 -3.26 -10.15 16.30
C LYS A 62 -1.78 -10.48 16.13
N ILE A 63 -1.18 -9.98 15.06
CA ILE A 63 0.26 -10.11 14.81
C ILE A 63 1.00 -8.89 15.36
N ALA A 64 2.17 -9.10 15.96
CA ALA A 64 3.05 -7.98 16.29
C ALA A 64 3.62 -7.42 14.99
N LEU A 65 3.43 -6.12 14.77
CA LEU A 65 4.06 -5.43 13.64
C LEU A 65 5.55 -5.20 13.96
N PRO A 66 6.43 -5.30 12.95
CA PRO A 66 7.84 -4.97 13.12
C PRO A 66 8.01 -3.51 13.55
N ASN A 67 9.00 -3.25 14.41
CA ASN A 67 9.38 -1.88 14.75
C ASN A 67 10.13 -1.20 13.58
N GLU A 68 10.48 0.07 13.73
CA GLU A 68 11.11 0.85 12.66
C GLU A 68 12.46 0.26 12.20
N ASP A 69 13.29 -0.22 13.14
CA ASP A 69 14.59 -0.81 12.81
C ASP A 69 14.43 -2.17 12.11
N GLU A 70 13.44 -2.96 12.51
CA GLU A 70 13.08 -4.22 11.85
C GLU A 70 12.53 -3.98 10.45
N LEU A 71 11.70 -2.95 10.25
CA LEU A 71 11.20 -2.56 8.93
C LEU A 71 12.33 -2.17 7.97
N ARG A 72 13.33 -1.41 8.44
CA ARG A 72 14.51 -1.09 7.63
C ARG A 72 15.29 -2.34 7.24
N LYS A 73 15.53 -3.26 8.18
CA LYS A 73 16.21 -4.55 7.90
C LYS A 73 15.42 -5.42 6.92
N LEU A 74 14.09 -5.46 7.03
CA LEU A 74 13.24 -6.18 6.08
C LEU A 74 13.40 -5.61 4.67
N LEU A 75 13.41 -4.28 4.53
CA LEU A 75 13.68 -3.62 3.24
C LEU A 75 15.05 -4.00 2.69
N ASP A 76 16.10 -3.98 3.52
CA ASP A 76 17.45 -4.35 3.08
C ASP A 76 17.52 -5.78 2.55
N VAL A 77 16.87 -6.74 3.23
CA VAL A 77 16.79 -8.14 2.78
C VAL A 77 16.02 -8.27 1.46
N VAL A 78 14.87 -7.59 1.35
CA VAL A 78 14.07 -7.59 0.12
C VAL A 78 14.86 -6.99 -1.04
N PHE A 79 15.54 -5.88 -0.82
CA PHE A 79 16.34 -5.20 -1.82
C PHE A 79 17.61 -5.95 -2.22
N GLY A 80 18.23 -6.68 -1.30
CA GLY A 80 19.37 -7.56 -1.63
C GLY A 80 18.94 -8.70 -2.54
N THR A 81 17.73 -9.23 -2.36
CA THR A 81 17.21 -10.38 -3.13
C THR A 81 16.51 -9.94 -4.42
N TYR A 82 15.81 -8.82 -4.40
CA TYR A 82 15.03 -8.26 -5.50
C TYR A 82 15.38 -6.79 -5.75
N PRO A 83 16.54 -6.50 -6.36
CA PRO A 83 16.98 -5.13 -6.61
C PRO A 83 16.01 -4.31 -7.47
N THR A 84 15.21 -4.98 -8.32
CA THR A 84 14.18 -4.34 -9.16
C THR A 84 13.06 -3.66 -8.38
N LEU A 85 12.91 -3.97 -7.09
CA LEU A 85 11.92 -3.33 -6.22
C LEU A 85 12.44 -2.04 -5.56
N ARG A 86 13.72 -1.71 -5.72
CA ARG A 86 14.27 -0.45 -5.20
C ARG A 86 13.63 0.75 -5.91
N PRO A 87 13.38 1.87 -5.21
CA PRO A 87 13.00 3.10 -5.86
C PRO A 87 14.09 3.51 -6.86
N TRP A 88 13.67 3.93 -8.05
CA TRP A 88 14.60 4.43 -9.06
C TRP A 88 15.05 5.84 -8.67
N THR A 89 16.24 5.97 -8.08
CA THR A 89 16.77 7.25 -7.59
C THR A 89 17.89 7.83 -8.45
N HIS A 90 18.31 7.14 -9.52
CA HIS A 90 19.43 7.57 -10.36
C HIS A 90 19.17 8.92 -11.03
N GLY A 91 19.95 9.93 -10.66
CA GLY A 91 19.92 11.27 -11.24
C GLY A 91 18.84 12.21 -10.69
N SER A 92 18.08 11.78 -9.67
CA SER A 92 17.09 12.64 -9.02
C SER A 92 17.76 13.56 -8.01
N SER A 93 17.54 14.88 -8.12
CA SER A 93 17.91 15.84 -7.07
C SER A 93 17.18 15.58 -5.75
N TYR A 94 16.13 14.75 -5.77
CA TYR A 94 15.29 14.41 -4.63
C TYR A 94 15.50 12.97 -4.13
N ALA A 95 16.60 12.31 -4.49
CA ALA A 95 16.87 10.90 -4.15
C ALA A 95 16.63 10.57 -2.66
N PHE A 96 17.07 11.45 -1.76
CA PHE A 96 16.84 11.28 -0.31
C PHE A 96 15.35 11.36 0.06
N GLN A 97 14.60 12.27 -0.54
CA GLN A 97 13.17 12.43 -0.29
C GLN A 97 12.37 11.27 -0.90
N ASP A 98 12.79 10.78 -2.06
CA ASP A 98 12.22 9.61 -2.72
C ASP A 98 12.41 8.34 -1.85
N GLU A 99 13.59 8.17 -1.24
CA GLU A 99 13.88 7.06 -0.33
C GLU A 99 13.07 7.14 0.97
N GLN A 100 12.93 8.33 1.57
CA GLN A 100 12.06 8.54 2.72
C GLN A 100 10.59 8.25 2.39
N ASN A 101 10.11 8.76 1.25
CA ASN A 101 8.76 8.52 0.78
C ASN A 101 8.51 7.02 0.55
N PHE A 102 9.47 6.33 -0.07
CA PHE A 102 9.40 4.89 -0.27
C PHE A 102 9.32 4.13 1.06
N THR A 103 10.15 4.49 2.04
CA THR A 103 10.14 3.87 3.36
C THR A 103 8.80 4.06 4.06
N ARG A 104 8.21 5.27 3.99
CA ARG A 104 6.86 5.53 4.51
C ARG A 104 5.81 4.67 3.83
N GLN A 105 5.83 4.61 2.50
CA GLN A 105 4.90 3.78 1.72
C GLN A 105 5.05 2.29 2.06
N PHE A 106 6.28 1.80 2.19
CA PHE A 106 6.56 0.41 2.57
C PHE A 106 5.99 0.08 3.94
N SER A 107 6.25 0.92 4.96
CA SER A 107 5.72 0.71 6.31
C SER A 107 4.19 0.68 6.33
N ALA A 108 3.55 1.60 5.63
CA ALA A 108 2.10 1.70 5.56
C ALA A 108 1.49 0.49 4.80
N ALA A 109 2.11 0.10 3.69
CA ALA A 109 1.74 -1.08 2.91
C ALA A 109 1.91 -2.36 3.72
N PHE A 110 2.98 -2.49 4.51
CA PHE A 110 3.21 -3.65 5.38
C PHE A 110 2.09 -3.80 6.41
N GLY A 111 1.63 -2.69 7.01
CA GLY A 111 0.48 -2.68 7.90
C GLY A 111 -0.81 -3.15 7.22
N TYR A 112 -1.05 -2.71 5.97
CA TYR A 112 -2.19 -3.19 5.18
C TYR A 112 -2.08 -4.69 4.87
N VAL A 113 -0.95 -5.15 4.32
CA VAL A 113 -0.70 -6.56 3.97
C VAL A 113 -0.84 -7.46 5.20
N SER A 114 -0.35 -7.02 6.36
CA SER A 114 -0.51 -7.70 7.65
C SER A 114 -1.97 -7.86 8.08
N SER A 115 -2.88 -7.01 7.59
CA SER A 115 -4.31 -7.07 7.89
C SER A 115 -5.14 -7.94 6.92
N GLN A 116 -4.55 -8.36 5.79
CA GLN A 116 -5.22 -9.18 4.76
C GLN A 116 -5.06 -10.68 5.05
N GLY A 117 -5.95 -11.50 4.48
CA GLY A 117 -5.78 -12.95 4.43
C GLY A 117 -4.74 -13.37 3.38
N ARG A 118 -4.23 -14.59 3.51
CA ARG A 118 -3.29 -15.23 2.57
C ARG A 118 -4.05 -16.23 1.71
N ALA A 119 -3.99 -16.05 0.40
CA ALA A 119 -4.46 -17.04 -0.55
C ALA A 119 -3.31 -18.00 -0.90
N ASP A 120 -3.63 -19.27 -1.10
CA ASP A 120 -2.64 -20.26 -1.55
C ASP A 120 -2.39 -20.14 -3.06
N GLU A 121 -3.40 -19.71 -3.81
CA GLU A 121 -3.30 -19.35 -5.23
C GLU A 121 -2.96 -17.87 -5.42
N ILE A 122 -2.23 -17.59 -6.49
CA ILE A 122 -1.90 -16.23 -6.91
C ILE A 122 -3.16 -15.57 -7.49
N ASP A 123 -3.46 -14.34 -7.05
CA ASP A 123 -4.53 -13.56 -7.65
C ASP A 123 -4.10 -13.02 -9.02
N MET A 124 -4.58 -13.67 -10.07
CA MET A 124 -4.37 -13.25 -11.46
C MET A 124 -5.49 -12.31 -11.96
N LYS A 125 -6.52 -12.04 -11.14
CA LYS A 125 -7.65 -11.18 -11.50
C LYS A 125 -7.31 -9.71 -11.25
N HIS A 126 -6.54 -9.43 -10.20
CA HIS A 126 -6.17 -8.06 -9.84
C HIS A 126 -4.68 -7.80 -10.06
N SER A 127 -4.37 -6.65 -10.63
CA SER A 127 -2.99 -6.19 -10.77
C SER A 127 -2.43 -5.74 -9.42
N VAL A 128 -1.10 -5.66 -9.33
CA VAL A 128 -0.42 -5.08 -8.16
C VAL A 128 -0.88 -3.64 -7.89
N SER A 129 -1.09 -2.83 -8.94
CA SER A 129 -1.57 -1.45 -8.78
C SER A 129 -2.95 -1.42 -8.15
N TRP A 130 -3.85 -2.33 -8.53
CA TRP A 130 -5.17 -2.44 -7.88
C TRP A 130 -5.03 -2.70 -6.38
N TRP A 131 -4.15 -3.61 -5.98
CA TRP A 131 -3.91 -3.88 -4.56
C TRP A 131 -3.26 -2.70 -3.82
N ALA A 132 -2.36 -1.97 -4.47
CA ALA A 132 -1.76 -0.76 -3.92
C ALA A 132 -2.80 0.37 -3.73
N ASP A 133 -3.75 0.51 -4.66
CA ASP A 133 -4.88 1.43 -4.53
C ASP A 133 -5.79 1.03 -3.37
N GLN A 134 -6.12 -0.26 -3.24
CA GLN A 134 -6.89 -0.79 -2.09
C GLN A 134 -6.18 -0.51 -0.76
N ALA A 135 -4.85 -0.64 -0.72
CA ALA A 135 -4.07 -0.34 0.47
C ALA A 135 -4.11 1.17 0.81
N SER A 136 -3.98 2.03 -0.20
CA SER A 136 -4.07 3.49 -0.05
C SER A 136 -5.45 3.91 0.46
N ASP A 137 -6.52 3.33 -0.09
CA ASP A 137 -7.88 3.61 0.37
C ASP A 137 -8.10 3.11 1.80
N TRP A 138 -7.59 1.94 2.17
CA TRP A 138 -7.65 1.45 3.55
C TRP A 138 -6.95 2.38 4.54
N LEU A 139 -5.81 2.96 4.17
CA LEU A 139 -5.11 3.96 4.97
C LEU A 139 -5.91 5.26 5.11
N ARG A 140 -6.52 5.74 4.03
CA ARG A 140 -7.36 6.94 4.03
C ARG A 140 -8.55 6.81 4.98
N HIS A 141 -9.19 5.64 5.03
CA HIS A 141 -10.26 5.36 5.99
C HIS A 141 -9.80 5.38 7.45
N ARG A 142 -8.49 5.30 7.70
CA ARG A 142 -7.86 5.40 9.03
C ARG A 142 -7.24 6.77 9.31
N GLY A 143 -7.40 7.73 8.40
CA GLY A 143 -6.86 9.08 8.52
C GLY A 143 -5.42 9.24 8.03
N ASP A 144 -4.80 8.18 7.50
CA ASP A 144 -3.48 8.25 6.87
C ASP A 144 -3.64 8.52 5.37
N ARG A 145 -2.99 9.58 4.87
CA ARG A 145 -3.07 10.00 3.46
C ARG A 145 -1.90 9.53 2.62
N THR A 146 -1.18 8.51 3.07
CA THR A 146 -0.07 7.92 2.31
C THR A 146 -0.60 7.17 1.09
N ASP A 147 -0.27 7.66 -0.10
CA ASP A 147 -0.49 6.93 -1.35
C ASP A 147 0.62 5.88 -1.54
N ILE A 148 0.23 4.62 -1.69
CA ILE A 148 1.15 3.48 -1.80
C ILE A 148 1.46 3.22 -3.28
N GLY A 149 2.74 3.25 -3.64
CA GLY A 149 3.22 2.80 -4.95
C GLY A 149 3.33 1.27 -5.04
N GLY A 150 3.15 0.74 -6.25
CA GLY A 150 3.18 -0.72 -6.50
C GLY A 150 4.49 -1.41 -6.08
N ALA A 151 5.64 -0.74 -6.22
CA ALA A 151 6.94 -1.30 -5.80
C ALA A 151 7.06 -1.42 -4.27
N ALA A 152 6.61 -0.41 -3.52
CA ALA A 152 6.57 -0.45 -2.06
C ALA A 152 5.57 -1.51 -1.56
N PHE A 153 4.42 -1.63 -2.24
CA PHE A 153 3.43 -2.67 -1.96
C PHE A 153 3.98 -4.10 -2.18
N LEU A 154 4.65 -4.34 -3.31
CA LEU A 154 5.30 -5.62 -3.59
C LEU A 154 6.41 -5.93 -2.59
N ALA A 155 7.24 -4.94 -2.25
CA ALA A 155 8.26 -5.11 -1.23
C ALA A 155 7.64 -5.52 0.11
N ALA A 156 6.51 -4.92 0.51
CA ALA A 156 5.78 -5.30 1.71
C ALA A 156 5.22 -6.74 1.64
N CYS A 157 4.71 -7.17 0.48
CA CYS A 157 4.24 -8.54 0.28
C CYS A 157 5.37 -9.57 0.41
N VAL A 158 6.53 -9.30 -0.19
CA VAL A 158 7.71 -10.16 -0.08
C VAL A 158 8.25 -10.18 1.35
N ALA A 159 8.32 -9.01 2.00
CA ALA A 159 8.79 -8.87 3.38
C ALA A 159 7.89 -9.59 4.40
N ALA A 160 6.59 -9.74 4.12
CA ALA A 160 5.68 -10.46 5.00
C ALA A 160 6.05 -11.94 5.17
N GLY A 161 6.76 -12.54 4.20
CA GLY A 161 7.30 -13.90 4.27
C GLY A 161 6.27 -15.02 4.09
N ASP A 162 4.97 -14.75 4.25
CA ASP A 162 3.89 -15.73 4.12
C ASP A 162 2.93 -15.47 2.94
N VAL A 163 3.14 -14.39 2.19
CA VAL A 163 2.36 -14.06 0.97
C VAL A 163 2.93 -14.84 -0.21
N ALA A 164 2.09 -15.61 -0.91
CA ALA A 164 2.48 -16.20 -2.18
C ALA A 164 2.67 -15.09 -3.22
N PHE A 165 3.72 -15.13 -4.03
CA PHE A 165 3.91 -14.15 -5.09
C PHE A 165 4.54 -14.78 -6.33
N GLN A 166 4.24 -14.20 -7.49
CA GLN A 166 4.86 -14.52 -8.77
C GLN A 166 5.65 -13.30 -9.25
N ARG A 167 6.86 -13.55 -9.78
CA ARG A 167 7.71 -12.50 -10.35
C ARG A 167 7.27 -12.19 -11.78
N SER A 168 7.51 -10.96 -12.20
CA SER A 168 7.48 -10.64 -13.63
C SER A 168 8.57 -11.40 -14.37
N ASP A 169 8.28 -11.82 -15.60
CA ASP A 169 9.24 -12.50 -16.47
C ASP A 169 9.27 -11.93 -17.90
N GLN A 170 10.19 -12.44 -18.70
CA GLN A 170 10.34 -12.07 -20.11
C GLN A 170 9.18 -12.55 -21.00
N PHE A 171 8.31 -13.42 -20.49
CA PHE A 171 7.16 -13.97 -21.21
C PHE A 171 5.89 -13.13 -21.00
N GLY A 172 6.04 -11.94 -20.42
CA GLY A 172 4.95 -10.99 -20.21
C GLY A 172 4.15 -11.24 -18.94
N ASN A 173 4.59 -12.17 -18.07
CA ASN A 173 3.98 -12.27 -16.75
C ASN A 173 4.27 -10.98 -15.98
N VAL A 174 3.24 -10.44 -15.35
CA VAL A 174 3.36 -9.34 -14.40
C VAL A 174 3.53 -9.89 -12.99
N TRP A 175 3.98 -9.02 -12.08
CA TRP A 175 3.93 -9.38 -10.67
C TRP A 175 2.50 -9.65 -10.23
N ALA A 176 2.31 -10.69 -9.43
CA ALA A 176 1.02 -11.06 -8.89
C ALA A 176 1.20 -11.64 -7.48
N VAL A 177 0.18 -11.51 -6.63
CA VAL A 177 0.25 -11.84 -5.19
C VAL A 177 -0.96 -12.66 -4.76
N GLY A 178 -0.78 -13.56 -3.81
CA GLY A 178 -1.82 -14.39 -3.20
C GLY A 178 -2.36 -13.72 -1.94
N LEU A 179 -3.10 -12.63 -2.11
CA LEU A 179 -3.83 -11.96 -1.02
C LEU A 179 -5.34 -12.18 -1.16
N ALA A 180 -6.03 -12.19 -0.03
CA ALA A 180 -7.48 -12.30 0.03
C ALA A 180 -8.04 -11.30 1.03
N SER A 181 -9.01 -10.49 0.60
CA SER A 181 -9.56 -9.41 1.43
C SER A 181 -10.45 -9.90 2.57
N TRP A 182 -11.17 -11.00 2.33
CA TRP A 182 -12.20 -11.53 3.23
C TRP A 182 -12.10 -13.04 3.45
N GLU A 183 -11.09 -13.69 2.90
CA GLU A 183 -10.94 -15.14 2.94
C GLU A 183 -9.46 -15.52 3.14
N GLY A 184 -9.18 -16.81 3.18
CA GLY A 184 -7.82 -17.33 3.22
C GLY A 184 -7.24 -17.51 4.63
N ARG A 185 -5.98 -17.92 4.67
CA ARG A 185 -5.25 -18.18 5.91
C ARG A 185 -4.92 -16.85 6.61
N LYS A 186 -4.94 -16.86 7.93
CA LYS A 186 -4.54 -15.70 8.73
C LYS A 186 -3.08 -15.34 8.47
N ALA A 187 -2.77 -14.04 8.46
CA ALA A 187 -1.40 -13.54 8.44
C ALA A 187 -0.62 -14.07 9.66
N THR A 188 0.67 -14.33 9.45
CA THR A 188 1.60 -14.89 10.44
C THR A 188 2.78 -13.94 10.66
N GLU A 189 3.62 -14.23 11.66
CA GLU A 189 4.87 -13.50 11.91
C GLU A 189 6.05 -14.03 11.07
N ALA A 190 5.79 -14.56 9.87
CA ALA A 190 6.81 -15.11 8.98
C ALA A 190 7.86 -14.06 8.53
N TRP A 191 7.57 -12.78 8.65
CA TRP A 191 8.53 -11.70 8.48
C TRP A 191 9.75 -11.82 9.42
N ARG A 192 9.60 -12.46 10.58
CA ARG A 192 10.73 -12.76 11.46
C ARG A 192 11.74 -13.71 10.81
N ASN A 193 11.28 -14.67 10.01
CA ASN A 193 12.16 -15.56 9.26
C ASN A 193 12.85 -14.81 8.13
N VAL A 194 12.17 -13.82 7.52
CA VAL A 194 12.76 -12.93 6.52
C VAL A 194 13.92 -12.13 7.11
N LEU A 195 13.84 -11.68 8.36
CA LEU A 195 14.98 -11.04 9.05
C LEU A 195 16.20 -11.96 9.19
N CYS A 196 15.98 -13.28 9.21
CA CYS A 196 17.04 -14.29 9.21
C CYS A 196 17.52 -14.65 7.78
N GLY A 197 17.02 -13.97 6.75
CA GLY A 197 17.34 -14.23 5.34
C GLY A 197 16.48 -15.31 4.68
N GLU A 198 15.48 -15.85 5.38
CA GLU A 198 14.57 -16.87 4.84
C GLU A 198 13.39 -16.22 4.11
N LEU A 199 13.62 -15.86 2.85
CA LEU A 199 12.55 -15.39 1.98
C LEU A 199 11.76 -16.55 1.36
N ARG A 200 10.44 -16.38 1.30
CA ARG A 200 9.58 -17.29 0.54
C ARG A 200 9.96 -17.26 -0.93
N ARG A 201 10.12 -18.45 -1.52
CA ARG A 201 10.40 -18.59 -2.96
C ARG A 201 9.18 -18.15 -3.78
N PRO A 202 9.39 -17.48 -4.93
CA PRO A 202 8.29 -17.15 -5.82
C PRO A 202 7.62 -18.42 -6.33
N VAL A 203 6.29 -18.34 -6.50
CA VAL A 203 5.51 -19.38 -7.15
C VAL A 203 5.91 -19.40 -8.64
N PRO A 204 6.17 -20.59 -9.24
CA PRO A 204 6.44 -20.69 -10.66
C PRO A 204 5.30 -20.09 -11.48
N GLY A 205 5.65 -19.31 -12.50
CA GLY A 205 4.65 -18.74 -13.38
C GLY A 205 3.87 -19.84 -14.10
N ILE A 206 2.54 -19.73 -14.09
CA ILE A 206 1.70 -20.58 -14.92
C ILE A 206 1.85 -20.09 -16.36
N HIS A 207 2.85 -20.61 -17.06
CA HIS A 207 2.92 -20.44 -18.50
C HIS A 207 1.73 -21.19 -19.09
N LYS A 208 0.66 -20.47 -19.45
CA LYS A 208 -0.23 -20.98 -20.49
C LYS A 208 0.64 -21.12 -21.72
N ALA A 209 1.04 -22.35 -22.03
CA ALA A 209 1.69 -22.64 -23.30
C ALA A 209 0.85 -21.95 -24.37
N PRO A 210 1.45 -21.18 -25.31
CA PRO A 210 0.69 -20.60 -26.38
C PRO A 210 -0.07 -21.76 -27.00
N GLU A 211 -1.40 -21.73 -26.94
CA GLU A 211 -2.22 -22.64 -27.72
C GLU A 211 -1.70 -22.44 -29.13
N ARG A 212 -0.93 -23.41 -29.63
CA ARG A 212 -0.43 -23.37 -31.00
C ARG A 212 -1.70 -23.40 -31.80
N SER A 213 -2.19 -22.22 -32.19
CA SER A 213 -3.28 -22.07 -33.12
C SER A 213 -2.90 -22.93 -34.29
N SER A 214 -3.50 -24.12 -34.36
CA SER A 214 -3.39 -25.04 -35.46
C SER A 214 -4.12 -24.35 -36.59
N LEU A 215 -3.47 -23.34 -37.16
CA LEU A 215 -3.74 -22.83 -38.49
C LEU A 215 -3.38 -23.99 -39.41
N SER A 216 -4.34 -24.91 -39.52
CA SER A 216 -4.48 -25.83 -40.63
C SER A 216 -4.52 -24.96 -41.87
N VAL A 217 -3.34 -24.74 -42.47
CA VAL A 217 -3.21 -24.24 -43.83
C VAL A 217 -3.90 -25.27 -44.72
N ARG A 218 -5.19 -25.10 -44.95
CA ARG A 218 -5.89 -25.79 -46.03
C ARG A 218 -5.35 -25.18 -47.32
N ARG A 219 -4.58 -25.98 -48.05
CA ARG A 219 -4.24 -25.72 -49.45
C ARG A 219 -5.43 -26.06 -50.33
#